data_AF-A0A0P9H4Z3-F1
#
_entry.id   AF-A0A0P9H4Z3-F1
#
_cell.length_a   1.000
_cell.length_b   1.000
_cell.length_c   1.000
_cell.angle_alpha   90.00
_cell.angle_beta   90.00
_cell.angle_gamma   90.00
#
_symmetry.space_group_name_H-M   'P 1'
#
loop_
_entity.id
_entity.type
_entity.pdbx_description
1 polymer ?
#
loop_
_entity_poly.entity_id
_entity_poly.type
_entity_poly.pdbx_seq_one_letter_code
_entity_poly.pdbx_strand_id
1 'polypeptide(L)'
;MGIPFIFRSSFWRVALVLLMLLALAGAPQHASAASSCTVAASGAMYRTIQAAVDDSSCSTIDVAAGIYTENVTIRRDVMING
;
A
#
# COMPACT_ATOMS: atom_id res chain seq x y z
N MET A 1 8.08 -26.58 57.17
CA MET A 1 8.26 -27.32 55.90
C MET A 1 7.63 -26.49 54.78
N GLY A 2 8.38 -25.55 54.21
CA GLY A 2 7.89 -24.60 53.21
C GLY A 2 8.07 -25.14 51.81
N ILE A 3 7.02 -25.11 51.00
CA ILE A 3 7.07 -25.47 49.58
C ILE A 3 6.85 -24.18 48.77
N PRO A 4 7.87 -23.60 48.13
CA PRO A 4 7.68 -22.42 47.31
C PRO A 4 7.17 -22.85 45.92
N PHE A 5 5.86 -22.86 45.72
CA PHE A 5 5.24 -23.14 44.40
C PHE A 5 5.19 -21.92 43.47
N ILE A 6 5.82 -20.80 43.84
CA ILE A 6 5.70 -19.51 43.15
C ILE A 6 6.51 -19.47 41.83
N PHE A 7 7.47 -20.39 41.62
CA PHE A 7 8.42 -20.29 40.50
C PHE A 7 7.89 -20.84 39.15
N ARG A 8 6.86 -21.70 39.16
CA ARG A 8 6.38 -22.39 37.93
C ARG A 8 5.40 -21.57 37.09
N SER A 9 4.71 -20.59 37.67
CA SER A 9 3.72 -19.75 36.97
C SER A 9 4.34 -18.56 36.23
N SER A 10 5.51 -18.09 36.66
CA SER A 10 6.20 -16.95 36.02
C SER A 10 6.72 -17.32 34.63
N PHE A 11 7.28 -18.53 34.48
CA PHE A 11 7.76 -19.02 33.18
C PHE A 11 6.65 -19.13 32.13
N TRP A 12 5.45 -19.55 32.55
CA TRP A 12 4.29 -19.62 31.67
C TRP A 12 3.83 -18.24 31.21
N ARG A 13 3.82 -17.26 32.12
CA ARG A 13 3.43 -15.88 31.79
C ARG A 13 4.42 -15.24 30.83
N VAL A 14 5.72 -15.46 31.03
CA VAL A 14 6.76 -14.95 30.12
C VAL A 14 6.66 -15.63 28.75
N ALA A 15 6.41 -16.93 28.69
CA ALA A 15 6.19 -17.64 27.43
C ALA A 15 4.94 -17.14 26.68
N LEU A 16 3.84 -16.85 27.39
CA LEU A 16 2.62 -16.29 26.80
C LEU A 16 2.84 -14.89 26.24
N VAL A 17 3.56 -14.04 26.98
CA VAL A 17 3.91 -12.67 26.54
C VAL A 17 4.85 -12.72 25.34
N LEU A 18 5.85 -13.61 25.34
CA LEU A 18 6.76 -13.78 24.21
C LEU A 18 6.03 -14.27 22.96
N LEU A 19 5.11 -15.24 23.11
CA LEU A 19 4.30 -15.74 22.00
C LEU A 19 3.38 -14.67 21.43
N MET A 20 2.82 -13.81 22.29
CA MET A 20 1.97 -12.68 21.89
C MET A 20 2.77 -11.58 21.17
N LEU A 21 3.99 -11.29 21.62
CA LEU A 21 4.90 -10.36 20.96
C LEU A 21 5.38 -10.87 19.60
N LEU A 22 5.65 -12.17 19.47
CA LEU A 22 5.96 -12.78 18.18
C LEU A 22 4.76 -12.71 17.21
N ALA A 23 3.53 -12.86 17.71
CA ALA A 23 2.34 -12.77 16.87
C ALA A 23 2.08 -11.35 16.32
N LEU A 24 2.50 -10.30 17.04
CA LEU A 24 2.30 -8.90 16.62
C LEU A 24 3.34 -8.43 15.58
N ALA A 25 4.53 -9.03 15.57
CA ALA A 25 5.61 -8.69 14.64
C ALA A 25 5.41 -9.26 13.22
N GLY A 26 4.51 -10.24 13.06
CA GLY A 26 4.24 -10.92 11.79
C GLY A 26 3.02 -10.41 11.01
N ALA A 27 2.40 -9.29 11.44
CA ALA A 27 1.23 -8.78 10.73
C ALA A 27 1.63 -8.36 9.31
N PRO A 28 0.92 -8.84 8.26
CA PRO A 28 1.18 -8.39 6.90
C PRO A 28 0.93 -6.88 6.85
N GLN A 29 1.98 -6.14 6.51
CA GLN A 29 1.86 -4.72 6.22
C GLN A 29 1.06 -4.62 4.92
N HIS A 30 -0.20 -4.19 5.03
CA HIS A 30 -1.01 -3.91 3.86
C HIS A 30 -0.35 -2.75 3.11
N ALA A 31 0.41 -3.06 2.07
CA ALA A 31 0.75 -2.09 1.06
C ALA A 31 -0.58 -1.60 0.48
N SER A 32 -0.94 -0.35 0.76
CA SER A 32 -2.04 0.29 0.06
C SER A 32 -1.63 0.32 -1.41
N ALA A 33 -2.28 -0.51 -2.23
CA ALA A 33 -2.07 -0.47 -3.66
C ALA A 33 -2.42 0.95 -4.12
N ALA A 34 -1.39 1.73 -4.46
CA ALA A 34 -1.61 2.99 -5.16
C ALA A 34 -2.39 2.65 -6.43
N SER A 35 -3.51 3.32 -6.62
CA SER A 35 -4.37 3.12 -7.78
C SER A 35 -3.65 3.68 -9.01
N SER A 36 -3.04 2.76 -9.76
CA SER A 36 -2.34 3.07 -11.00
C SER A 36 -3.29 3.00 -12.18
N CYS A 37 -3.22 4.02 -13.02
CA CYS A 37 -4.02 4.16 -14.23
C CYS A 37 -3.10 4.24 -15.43
N THR A 38 -3.43 3.52 -16.50
CA THR A 38 -2.60 3.50 -17.71
C THR A 38 -3.18 4.42 -18.77
N VAL A 39 -2.28 5.14 -19.47
CA VAL A 39 -2.62 5.96 -20.64
C VAL A 39 -1.90 5.38 -21.86
N ALA A 40 -2.65 5.01 -22.89
CA ALA A 40 -2.08 4.55 -24.16
C ALA A 40 -3.02 4.81 -25.33
N ALA A 41 -2.47 4.86 -26.54
CA ALA A 41 -3.26 4.99 -27.77
C ALA A 41 -4.25 3.81 -27.97
N SER A 42 -3.95 2.62 -27.43
CA SER A 42 -4.82 1.43 -27.43
C SER A 42 -4.50 0.51 -26.25
N GLY A 43 -5.52 -0.19 -25.72
CA GLY A 43 -5.34 -1.21 -24.68
C GLY A 43 -5.14 -0.69 -23.25
N ALA A 44 -5.29 0.62 -23.02
CA ALA A 44 -5.19 1.25 -21.71
C ALA A 44 -6.55 1.72 -21.18
N MET A 45 -6.59 2.08 -19.89
CA MET A 45 -7.78 2.66 -19.25
C MET A 45 -8.15 4.00 -19.86
N TYR A 46 -7.15 4.81 -20.21
CA TYR A 46 -7.34 6.15 -20.76
C TYR A 46 -6.57 6.32 -22.07
N ARG A 47 -7.15 7.10 -22.99
CA ARG A 47 -6.51 7.49 -24.26
C ARG A 47 -5.80 8.83 -24.23
N THR A 48 -6.10 9.67 -23.24
CA THR A 48 -5.58 11.03 -23.06
C THR A 48 -5.11 11.20 -21.64
N ILE A 49 -4.08 11.99 -21.42
CA ILE A 49 -3.49 12.24 -20.10
C ILE A 49 -4.50 13.01 -19.23
N GLN A 50 -5.22 13.98 -19.78
CA GLN A 50 -6.20 14.78 -19.04
C GLN A 50 -7.33 13.92 -18.45
N ALA A 51 -7.84 12.93 -19.19
CA ALA A 51 -8.86 12.01 -18.67
C ALA A 51 -8.38 11.18 -17.47
N ALA A 52 -7.11 10.75 -17.48
CA ALA A 52 -6.51 10.04 -16.35
C ALA A 52 -6.27 10.97 -15.15
N VAL A 53 -5.91 12.22 -15.39
CA VAL A 53 -5.71 13.24 -14.33
C VAL A 53 -7.02 13.66 -13.68
N ASP A 54 -8.11 13.73 -14.46
CA ASP A 54 -9.43 14.08 -13.95
C ASP A 54 -10.07 12.96 -13.11
N ASP A 55 -9.61 11.72 -13.26
CA ASP A 55 -10.04 10.61 -12.41
C ASP A 55 -9.41 10.70 -11.02
N SER A 56 -10.25 11.07 -10.04
CA SER A 56 -9.87 11.12 -8.63
C SER A 56 -9.44 9.76 -8.04
N SER A 57 -9.82 8.65 -8.69
CA SER A 57 -9.41 7.32 -8.26
C SER A 57 -7.95 7.05 -8.59
N CYS A 58 -7.35 7.74 -9.56
CA CYS A 58 -5.95 7.54 -9.95
C CYS A 58 -5.01 8.37 -9.06
N SER A 59 -4.00 7.73 -8.47
CA SER A 59 -2.90 8.40 -7.78
C SER A 59 -1.62 8.40 -8.62
N THR A 60 -1.46 7.38 -9.47
CA THR A 60 -0.31 7.21 -10.34
C THR A 60 -0.80 6.97 -11.77
N ILE A 61 -0.24 7.71 -12.72
CA ILE A 61 -0.59 7.64 -14.14
C ILE A 61 0.65 7.15 -14.90
N ASP A 62 0.57 5.95 -15.45
CA ASP A 62 1.63 5.37 -16.28
C ASP A 62 1.29 5.60 -17.76
N VAL A 63 2.06 6.46 -18.40
CA VAL A 63 1.87 6.86 -19.80
C VAL A 63 2.75 6.00 -20.69
N ALA A 64 2.13 5.20 -21.55
CA ALA A 64 2.86 4.44 -22.55
C ALA A 64 3.47 5.36 -23.61
N ALA A 65 4.62 4.96 -24.15
CA ALA A 65 5.33 5.69 -25.20
C ALA A 65 4.38 6.05 -26.38
N GLY A 66 4.34 7.33 -26.72
CA GLY A 66 3.44 7.85 -27.74
C GLY A 66 3.51 9.38 -27.84
N ILE A 67 2.81 9.94 -28.82
CA ILE A 67 2.66 11.38 -28.99
C ILE A 67 1.28 11.78 -28.47
N TYR A 68 1.26 12.62 -27.43
CA TYR A 68 0.04 13.17 -26.84
C TYR A 68 0.11 14.70 -26.95
N THR A 69 -0.58 15.28 -27.92
CA THR A 69 -0.65 16.74 -28.11
C THR A 69 -1.89 17.28 -27.40
N GLU A 70 -1.75 17.61 -26.12
CA GLU A 70 -2.83 18.11 -25.27
C GLU A 70 -2.33 19.15 -24.25
N ASN A 71 -3.24 19.94 -23.68
CA ASN A 71 -2.94 20.85 -22.58
C ASN A 71 -3.47 20.24 -21.28
N VAL A 72 -2.56 19.91 -20.35
CA VAL A 72 -2.91 19.20 -19.11
C VAL A 72 -2.99 20.18 -17.94
N THR A 73 -4.09 20.15 -17.21
CA THR A 73 -4.29 20.95 -15.98
C THR A 73 -4.32 20.03 -14.76
N ILE A 74 -3.34 20.18 -13.88
CA ILE A 74 -3.21 19.37 -12.65
C ILE A 74 -3.78 20.16 -11.47
N ARG A 75 -4.92 19.69 -10.93
CA ARG A 75 -5.62 20.33 -9.79
C ARG A 75 -5.50 19.56 -8.48
N ARG A 76 -4.84 18.40 -8.50
CA ARG A 76 -4.68 17.47 -7.38
C ARG A 76 -3.27 16.93 -7.35
N ASP A 77 -2.89 16.31 -6.23
CA ASP A 77 -1.64 15.59 -6.13
C ASP A 77 -1.73 14.26 -6.91
N VAL A 78 -0.87 14.09 -7.91
CA VAL A 78 -0.84 12.94 -8.83
C VAL A 78 0.59 12.75 -9.35
N MET A 79 1.01 11.49 -9.45
CA MET A 79 2.29 11.12 -10.05
C MET A 79 2.09 10.71 -11.50
N ILE A 80 2.84 11.33 -12.43
CA ILE A 80 2.80 11.00 -13.86
C ILE A 80 4.15 10.42 -14.27
N ASN A 81 4.13 9.17 -14.73
CA ASN A 81 5.29 8.43 -15.23
C ASN A 81 5.17 8.30 -16.75
N GLY A 82 6.25 8.54 -17.48
CA GLY A 82 6.30 8.42 -18.95
C GLY A 82 7.31 7.39 -19.42
#